data_AF-A0A317JLK9-F1
#
_entry.id   AF-A0A317JLK9-F1
#
_cell.length_a   1.000
_cell.length_b   1.000
_cell.length_c   1.000
_cell.angle_alpha   90.00
_cell.angle_beta   90.00
_cell.angle_gamma   90.00
#
_symmetry.space_group_name_H-M   'P 1'
#
loop_
_entity.id
_entity.type
_entity.pdbx_description
1 polymer ?
#
loop_
_entity_poly.entity_id
_entity_poly.type
_entity_poly.pdbx_seq_one_letter_code
_entity_poly.pdbx_strand_id
1 'polypeptide(L)'
;MDDLKLALHTFTIEKHFPHSPEKVFDAFRDPVKKRRWMGDENTAAKKYHGESFEIISFEMNFKVDEFERWRFRVPGGEIMRNDARFHLIVPNNLIDLPPKKWTRFRKHC
;
A
#
# COMPACT_ATOMS: atom_id res chain seq x y z
N MET A 1 26.65 5.65 -19.16
CA MET A 1 25.64 5.59 -18.09
C MET A 1 24.93 6.93 -18.13
N ASP A 2 23.85 7.08 -18.91
CA ASP A 2 23.00 8.29 -18.94
C ASP A 2 21.75 8.03 -19.80
N ASP A 3 20.84 7.19 -19.30
CA ASP A 3 19.48 7.11 -19.88
C ASP A 3 18.42 6.86 -18.78
N LEU A 4 18.61 7.49 -17.61
CA LEU A 4 17.60 7.48 -16.56
C LEU A 4 16.53 8.51 -16.92
N LYS A 5 15.38 8.05 -17.42
CA LYS A 5 14.21 8.88 -17.69
C LYS A 5 13.28 8.89 -16.49
N LEU A 6 12.87 10.09 -16.07
CA LEU A 6 11.88 10.31 -15.02
C LEU A 6 10.54 10.69 -15.66
N ALA A 7 9.48 9.95 -15.33
CA ALA A 7 8.12 10.28 -15.68
C ALA A 7 7.38 10.79 -14.44
N LEU A 8 6.76 11.97 -14.54
CA LEU A 8 6.00 12.61 -13.45
C LEU A 8 4.54 12.70 -13.84
N HIS A 9 3.67 12.09 -13.02
CA HIS A 9 2.24 12.07 -13.25
C HIS A 9 1.49 12.14 -11.92
N THR A 10 0.31 12.77 -11.96
CA THR A 10 -0.65 12.81 -10.85
C THR A 10 -1.99 12.33 -11.38
N PHE A 11 -2.68 11.48 -10.61
CA PHE A 11 -4.01 11.00 -10.94
C PHE A 11 -4.89 10.97 -9.68
N THR A 12 -6.20 11.06 -9.86
CA THR A 12 -7.21 11.03 -8.79
C THR A 12 -8.14 9.85 -9.02
N ILE A 13 -8.44 9.10 -7.95
CA ILE A 13 -9.46 8.05 -7.94
C ILE A 13 -10.53 8.42 -6.93
N GLU A 14 -11.78 8.51 -7.38
CA GLU A 14 -12.93 8.75 -6.52
C GLU A 14 -13.75 7.47 -6.38
N LYS A 15 -14.11 7.12 -5.14
CA LYS A 15 -14.95 5.97 -4.82
C LYS A 15 -15.93 6.31 -3.72
N HIS A 16 -17.21 6.06 -3.97
CA HIS A 16 -18.28 6.25 -2.99
C HIS A 16 -18.49 4.96 -2.18
N PHE A 17 -18.62 5.10 -0.87
CA PHE A 17 -18.90 3.99 0.05
C PHE A 17 -20.23 4.22 0.77
N PRO A 18 -21.09 3.21 0.93
CA PRO A 18 -22.35 3.32 1.68
C PRO A 18 -22.11 3.21 3.20
N HIS A 19 -21.02 3.77 3.69
CA HIS A 19 -20.55 3.68 5.07
C HIS A 19 -20.11 5.05 5.55
N SER A 20 -20.20 5.28 6.86
CA SER A 20 -19.76 6.55 7.44
C SER A 20 -18.24 6.75 7.29
N PRO A 21 -17.76 8.01 7.30
CA PRO A 21 -16.32 8.30 7.26
C PRO A 21 -15.52 7.57 8.33
N GLU A 22 -16.07 7.41 9.55
CA GLU A 22 -15.43 6.69 10.66
C GLU A 22 -15.20 5.22 10.31
N LYS A 23 -16.19 4.56 9.70
CA LYS A 23 -16.08 3.15 9.32
C LYS A 23 -15.09 2.95 8.18
N VAL A 24 -15.05 3.87 7.22
CA VAL A 24 -14.06 3.85 6.14
C VAL A 24 -12.66 4.07 6.71
N PHE A 25 -12.48 5.12 7.52
CA PHE A 25 -11.20 5.44 8.16
C PHE A 25 -10.70 4.30 9.05
N ASP A 26 -11.59 3.65 9.79
CA ASP A 26 -11.29 2.51 10.64
C ASP A 26 -10.76 1.31 9.84
N ALA A 27 -11.23 1.10 8.60
CA ALA A 27 -10.72 0.06 7.72
C ALA A 27 -9.28 0.34 7.22
N PHE A 28 -8.81 1.59 7.27
CA PHE A 28 -7.43 1.96 6.94
C PHE A 28 -6.51 2.04 8.16
N ARG A 29 -7.03 2.41 9.34
CA ARG A 29 -6.22 2.58 10.55
C ARG A 29 -5.91 1.27 11.26
N ASP A 30 -6.84 0.31 11.22
CA ASP A 30 -6.71 -0.96 11.93
C ASP A 30 -5.88 -1.93 11.08
N PRO A 31 -4.70 -2.36 11.56
CA PRO A 31 -3.80 -3.22 10.79
C PRO A 31 -4.41 -4.58 10.47
N VAL A 32 -5.30 -5.11 11.33
CA VAL A 32 -5.99 -6.39 11.10
C VAL A 32 -7.02 -6.24 9.98
N LYS A 33 -7.82 -5.17 10.03
CA LYS A 33 -8.81 -4.88 8.97
C LYS A 33 -8.14 -4.57 7.65
N LYS A 34 -7.08 -3.77 7.66
CA LYS A 34 -6.33 -3.41 6.47
C LYS A 34 -5.70 -4.62 5.81
N ARG A 35 -5.04 -5.48 6.59
CA ARG A 35 -4.45 -6.71 6.06
C ARG A 35 -5.48 -7.60 5.38
N ARG A 36 -6.71 -7.68 5.93
CA ARG A 36 -7.79 -8.47 5.33
C ARG A 36 -8.09 -7.99 3.91
N TRP A 37 -8.46 -6.73 3.70
CA TRP A 37 -8.91 -6.28 2.37
C TRP A 37 -7.76 -6.03 1.38
N MET A 38 -6.55 -5.75 1.86
CA MET A 38 -5.40 -5.43 0.99
C MET A 38 -4.74 -6.66 0.36
N GLY A 39 -4.97 -7.86 0.91
CA GLY A 39 -4.55 -9.12 0.29
C GLY A 39 -5.56 -10.25 0.47
N ASP A 40 -6.85 -9.92 0.45
CA ASP A 40 -7.94 -10.89 0.53
C ASP A 40 -8.02 -11.78 -0.71
N GLU A 41 -8.77 -12.87 -0.59
CA GLU A 41 -9.22 -13.68 -1.71
C GLU A 41 -10.20 -12.95 -2.65
N ASN A 42 -10.85 -11.88 -2.20
CA ASN A 42 -11.71 -11.04 -3.05
C ASN A 42 -10.95 -9.86 -3.68
N THR A 43 -9.64 -9.98 -3.84
CA THR A 43 -8.82 -8.96 -4.48
C THR A 43 -9.03 -8.92 -5.99
N ALA A 44 -8.75 -7.75 -6.58
CA ALA A 44 -8.65 -7.61 -8.03
C ALA A 44 -7.68 -8.65 -8.62
N ALA A 45 -6.65 -9.08 -7.86
CA ALA A 45 -5.75 -10.14 -8.26
C ALA A 45 -6.47 -11.43 -8.64
N LYS A 46 -7.29 -11.99 -7.74
CA LYS A 46 -8.04 -13.23 -8.04
C LYS A 46 -8.97 -13.05 -9.24
N LYS A 47 -9.60 -11.88 -9.37
CA LYS A 47 -10.48 -11.56 -10.51
C LYS A 47 -9.75 -11.53 -11.86
N TYR A 48 -8.55 -10.93 -11.92
CA TYR A 48 -7.83 -10.71 -13.18
C TYR A 48 -6.74 -11.75 -13.47
N HIS A 49 -6.22 -12.42 -12.45
CA HIS A 49 -5.11 -13.38 -12.53
C HIS A 49 -5.48 -14.80 -12.10
N GLY A 50 -6.72 -15.06 -11.67
CA GLY A 50 -7.18 -16.39 -11.22
C GLY A 50 -6.71 -16.80 -9.82
N GLU A 51 -5.70 -16.12 -9.28
CA GLU A 51 -5.08 -16.37 -7.99
C GLU A 51 -4.92 -15.07 -7.18
N SER A 52 -4.94 -15.19 -5.85
CA SER A 52 -4.75 -14.05 -4.93
C SER A 52 -3.28 -13.68 -4.78
N PHE A 53 -3.02 -12.47 -4.26
CA PHE A 53 -1.68 -12.14 -3.77
C PHE A 53 -1.32 -13.00 -2.55
N GLU A 54 -0.07 -13.45 -2.47
CA GLU A 54 0.49 -14.06 -1.26
C GLU A 54 1.10 -12.96 -0.39
N ILE A 55 0.51 -12.67 0.77
CA ILE A 55 1.10 -11.73 1.73
C ILE A 55 2.14 -12.44 2.60
N ILE A 56 3.41 -12.15 2.35
CA ILE A 56 4.56 -12.72 3.08
C ILE A 56 4.71 -12.04 4.45
N SER A 57 4.65 -10.71 4.49
CA SER A 57 4.75 -9.94 5.74
C SER A 57 3.93 -8.66 5.62
N PHE A 58 3.29 -8.24 6.72
CA PHE A 58 2.59 -6.97 6.81
C PHE A 58 2.76 -6.42 8.24
N GLU A 59 3.36 -5.24 8.32
CA GLU A 59 3.63 -4.49 9.54
C GLU A 59 3.14 -3.07 9.36
N MET A 60 2.46 -2.54 10.36
CA MET A 60 1.88 -1.21 10.27
C MET A 60 1.79 -0.61 11.67
N ASN A 61 2.32 0.61 11.82
CA ASN A 61 2.19 1.43 13.01
C ASN A 61 1.49 2.73 12.61
N PHE A 62 0.19 2.82 12.87
CA PHE A 62 -0.66 3.91 12.41
C PHE A 62 -0.52 5.16 13.26
N LYS A 63 0.60 5.87 13.10
CA LYS A 63 0.90 7.16 13.73
C LYS A 63 1.68 8.03 12.76
N VAL A 64 1.61 9.35 12.93
CA VAL A 64 2.45 10.28 12.16
C VAL A 64 3.93 9.91 12.36
N ASP A 65 4.70 9.98 11.28
CA ASP A 65 6.10 9.60 11.15
C ASP A 65 6.44 8.11 11.27
N GLU A 66 5.44 7.27 11.58
CA GLU A 66 5.55 5.82 11.60
C GLU A 66 5.21 5.19 10.24
N PHE A 67 5.32 3.87 10.14
CA PHE A 67 5.39 3.18 8.86
C PHE A 67 4.26 2.18 8.58
N GLU A 68 4.10 1.89 7.29
CA GLU A 68 3.43 0.72 6.76
C GLU A 68 4.41 -0.02 5.85
N ARG A 69 4.68 -1.30 6.14
CA ARG A 69 5.62 -2.12 5.39
C ARG A 69 5.01 -3.47 5.10
N TRP A 70 5.07 -3.88 3.85
CA TRP A 70 4.60 -5.19 3.47
C TRP A 70 5.34 -5.75 2.27
N ARG A 71 5.42 -7.08 2.27
CA ARG A 71 6.00 -7.89 1.20
C ARG A 71 4.92 -8.83 0.70
N PHE A 72 4.76 -8.89 -0.61
CA PHE A 72 3.76 -9.73 -1.23
C PHE A 72 4.29 -10.31 -2.54
N ARG A 73 3.74 -11.45 -2.95
CA ARG A 73 4.01 -12.06 -4.24
C ARG A 73 2.74 -12.03 -5.08
N VAL A 74 2.88 -11.58 -6.32
CA VAL A 74 1.82 -11.72 -7.33
C VAL A 74 1.88 -13.12 -7.94
N PRO A 75 0.76 -13.72 -8.34
CA PRO A 75 0.75 -15.03 -8.99
C PRO A 75 1.78 -15.11 -10.13
N GLY A 76 2.69 -16.09 -10.06
CA GLY A 76 3.77 -16.29 -11.04
C GLY A 76 4.85 -15.20 -11.07
N GLY A 77 4.85 -14.25 -10.12
CA GLY A 77 5.79 -13.12 -10.08
C GLY A 77 6.81 -13.18 -8.94
N GLU A 78 7.68 -12.16 -8.94
CA GLU A 78 8.69 -11.96 -7.89
C GLU A 78 8.10 -11.40 -6.59
N ILE A 79 8.91 -11.40 -5.53
CA ILE A 79 8.55 -10.76 -4.27
C ILE A 79 8.61 -9.23 -4.45
N MET A 80 7.46 -8.60 -4.29
CA MET A 80 7.30 -7.16 -4.26
C MET A 80 7.40 -6.62 -2.84
N ARG A 81 7.84 -5.36 -2.71
CA ARG A 81 7.97 -4.67 -1.42
C ARG A 81 7.40 -3.27 -1.47
N ASN A 82 6.53 -2.96 -0.52
CA ASN A 82 6.05 -1.60 -0.27
C ASN A 82 6.45 -1.18 1.17
N ASP A 83 6.89 0.06 1.30
CA ASP A 83 7.33 0.73 2.52
C ASP A 83 6.84 2.17 2.39
N ALA A 84 5.92 2.57 3.24
CA ALA A 84 5.37 3.91 3.29
C ALA A 84 5.52 4.46 4.70
N ARG A 85 5.43 5.79 4.82
CA ARG A 85 5.44 6.50 6.09
C ARG A 85 4.24 7.43 6.12
N PHE A 86 3.53 7.45 7.25
CA PHE A 86 2.41 8.35 7.45
C PHE A 86 2.93 9.77 7.72
N HIS A 87 2.61 10.72 6.86
CA HIS A 87 3.07 12.10 7.02
C HIS A 87 2.04 12.98 7.74
N LEU A 88 0.75 12.72 7.49
CA LEU A 88 -0.34 13.44 8.13
C LEU A 88 -1.52 12.50 8.34
N ILE A 89 -2.13 12.59 9.52
CA ILE A 89 -3.35 11.87 9.86
C ILE A 89 -4.33 12.86 10.48
N VAL A 90 -5.46 13.09 9.80
CA VAL A 90 -6.60 13.83 10.35
C VAL A 90 -7.70 12.80 10.58
N PRO A 91 -8.08 12.49 11.83
CA PRO A 91 -9.08 11.46 12.13
C PRO A 91 -10.35 11.62 11.28
N ASN A 92 -10.80 10.51 10.70
CA ASN A 92 -12.02 10.40 9.88
C ASN A 92 -12.06 11.27 8.61
N ASN A 93 -10.94 11.89 8.21
CA ASN A 93 -10.87 12.79 7.06
C ASN A 93 -9.73 12.44 6.10
N LEU A 94 -8.49 12.40 6.61
CA LEU A 94 -7.29 12.34 5.76
C LEU A 94 -6.24 11.39 6.32
N ILE A 95 -5.65 10.62 5.42
CA ILE A 95 -4.43 9.84 5.63
C ILE A 95 -3.50 10.19 4.48
N ASP A 96 -2.37 10.84 4.77
CA ASP A 96 -1.34 11.13 3.78
C ASP A 96 -0.16 10.13 3.91
N LEU A 97 0.10 9.46 2.80
CA LEU A 97 1.13 8.44 2.61
C LEU A 97 1.88 8.77 1.32
N PRO A 98 2.82 9.71 1.33
CA PRO A 98 3.50 10.09 0.11
C PRO A 98 4.35 8.93 -0.43
N PRO A 99 4.52 8.86 -1.75
CA PRO A 99 5.24 7.77 -2.39
C PRO A 99 6.70 7.71 -1.91
N LYS A 100 7.23 6.49 -1.88
CA LYS A 100 8.61 6.16 -1.51
C LYS A 100 9.63 7.12 -2.13
N LYS A 101 10.64 7.52 -1.35
CA LYS A 101 11.97 7.78 -1.90
C LYS A 101 12.55 6.46 -2.41
N TRP A 102 12.95 6.41 -3.67
CA TRP A 102 13.61 5.24 -4.27
C TRP A 102 15.02 5.08 -3.68
N THR A 103 15.18 4.32 -2.60
CA THR A 103 16.52 3.91 -2.15
C THR A 103 16.94 2.68 -2.95
N ARG A 104 17.66 2.91 -4.05
CA ARG A 104 18.37 1.85 -4.78
C ARG A 104 19.48 1.34 -3.85
N PHE A 105 19.30 0.17 -3.24
CA PHE A 105 20.42 -0.51 -2.59
C PHE A 105 21.39 -0.93 -3.70
N ARG A 106 22.49 -0.17 -3.88
CA ARG A 106 23.68 -0.68 -4.55
C ARG A 106 24.20 -1.82 -3.68
N LYS A 107 24.08 -3.06 -4.15
CA LYS A 107 24.93 -4.14 -3.62
C LYS A 107 26.38 -3.68 -3.85
N HIS A 108 27.08 -3.37 -2.76
CA HIS A 108 28.53 -3.38 -2.73
C HIS A 108 28.95 -4.83 -2.47
N CYS A 109 30.08 -5.17 -3.10
CA CYS A 109 30.76 -6.46 -3.15
C CYS A 109 30.22 -7.41 -4.22
#